data_AF-G7J5I6-F1
#
_entry.id   AF-G7J5I6-F1
#
_cell.length_a   1.000
_cell.length_b   1.000
_cell.length_c   1.000
_cell.angle_alpha   90.00
_cell.angle_beta   90.00
_cell.angle_gamma   90.00
#
_symmetry.space_group_name_H-M   'P 1'
#
loop_
_entity.id
_entity.type
_entity.pdbx_description
1 polymer ?
#
loop_
_entity_poly.entity_id
_entity_poly.type
_entity_poly.pdbx_seq_one_letter_code
_entity_poly.pdbx_strand_id
1 'polypeptide(L)'
;MVSSILFSKSLFCVSVLEISSSSSASPTPSLWFAPNLSKRWGELFFLLYTPFWLSLSLGIVVPYKLYENFTELEYLLLGLISAVPAFLIPMLFVGKADKGISWQDRYWVKASLWIIIFSYVGNYFWTHYFFTVLGASYTFPSWKMNNVPHTTFLLTHVCFLFYHVASNMTLRRLRHFLADTPEKIRWAAEAAWILALAYFIAYLETLAISNFPYYEFVDRESMYKVGSLFYAIYFIVSFPMFLRIDEKPGDKWDLPRVAVDALGAAMLVTIILDLWRIFLGPIVPVSEAKQCSPTGLPWFSTHANLT
;
A
#
# COMPACT_ATOMS: atom_id res chain seq x y z
N MET A 1 16.94 14.88 -8.02
CA MET A 1 17.67 14.02 -8.99
C MET A 1 18.76 13.28 -8.19
N VAL A 2 18.93 11.96 -8.35
CA VAL A 2 19.97 11.10 -7.69
C VAL A 2 19.66 10.50 -6.29
N SER A 3 18.50 9.86 -6.09
CA SER A 3 18.41 8.78 -5.07
C SER A 3 17.50 7.62 -5.48
N SER A 4 16.49 7.86 -6.31
CA SER A 4 15.66 6.78 -6.91
C SER A 4 16.40 5.94 -7.97
N ILE A 5 17.60 6.36 -8.39
CA ILE A 5 18.45 5.63 -9.36
C ILE A 5 19.34 4.58 -8.66
N LEU A 6 19.55 4.68 -7.34
CA LEU A 6 20.41 3.75 -6.60
C LEU A 6 19.75 2.38 -6.34
N PHE A 7 18.42 2.32 -6.25
CA PHE A 7 17.71 1.03 -6.17
C PHE A 7 17.53 0.36 -7.53
N SER A 8 17.46 1.15 -8.62
CA SER A 8 17.33 0.60 -9.98
C SER A 8 18.60 -0.13 -10.43
N LYS A 9 19.79 0.36 -10.07
CA LYS A 9 21.05 -0.27 -10.52
C LYS A 9 21.35 -1.61 -9.85
N SER A 10 20.92 -1.84 -8.61
CA SER A 10 21.15 -3.13 -7.92
C SER A 10 20.11 -4.20 -8.26
N LEU A 11 18.92 -3.83 -8.75
CA LEU A 11 17.90 -4.79 -9.20
C LEU A 11 18.01 -5.13 -10.69
N PHE A 12 18.58 -4.25 -11.52
CA PHE A 12 18.74 -4.49 -12.96
C PHE A 12 19.81 -5.53 -13.33
N CYS A 13 20.53 -6.09 -12.35
CA CYS A 13 21.42 -7.24 -12.53
C CYS A 13 20.71 -8.57 -12.24
N VAL A 14 19.44 -8.69 -12.61
CA VAL A 14 18.79 -9.98 -12.86
C VAL A 14 18.41 -9.96 -14.34
N SER A 15 19.45 -9.97 -15.16
CA SER A 15 19.34 -10.10 -16.61
C SER A 15 18.62 -11.40 -16.93
N VAL A 16 17.58 -11.25 -17.75
CA VAL A 16 17.09 -12.20 -18.75
C VAL A 16 18.10 -13.33 -18.99
N LEU A 17 17.87 -14.48 -18.36
CA LEU A 17 18.52 -15.73 -18.73
C LEU A 17 17.54 -16.51 -19.59
N GLU A 18 17.93 -16.66 -20.85
CA GLU A 18 17.36 -17.58 -21.82
C GLU A 18 17.06 -18.93 -21.17
N ILE A 19 15.83 -19.41 -21.36
CA ILE A 19 15.48 -20.80 -21.07
C ILE A 19 16.01 -21.63 -22.24
N SER A 20 17.32 -21.94 -22.17
CA SER A 20 17.92 -23.08 -22.84
C SER A 20 17.58 -24.34 -22.05
N SER A 21 17.07 -25.34 -22.76
CA SER A 21 16.65 -26.63 -22.21
C SER A 21 17.83 -27.45 -21.68
N SER A 22 17.89 -27.70 -20.37
CA SER A 22 18.43 -28.98 -19.86
C SER A 22 18.19 -29.20 -18.35
N SER A 23 17.69 -30.41 -18.06
CA SER A 23 17.75 -31.18 -16.81
C SER A 23 17.02 -30.67 -15.54
N SER A 24 16.29 -31.60 -14.95
CA SER A 24 15.52 -31.52 -13.72
C SER A 24 16.38 -31.35 -12.47
N ALA A 25 16.87 -30.13 -12.23
CA ALA A 25 17.29 -29.70 -10.91
C ALA A 25 16.11 -29.04 -10.20
N SER A 26 15.72 -29.54 -9.03
CA SER A 26 14.78 -28.85 -8.14
C SER A 26 15.32 -27.44 -7.88
N PRO A 27 14.60 -26.37 -8.28
CA PRO A 27 15.13 -25.02 -8.21
C PRO A 27 15.40 -24.68 -6.74
N THR A 28 16.62 -24.24 -6.45
CA THR A 28 16.98 -23.69 -5.14
C THR A 28 15.95 -22.63 -4.77
N PRO A 29 15.32 -22.70 -3.58
CA PRO A 29 14.27 -21.77 -3.21
C PRO A 29 14.83 -20.35 -3.21
N SER A 30 14.23 -19.48 -4.04
CA SER A 30 14.57 -18.06 -4.02
C SER A 30 14.24 -17.50 -2.65
N LEU A 31 15.21 -16.87 -2.01
CA LEU A 31 15.03 -16.21 -0.72
C LEU A 31 14.23 -14.89 -0.84
N TRP A 32 14.11 -14.38 -2.07
CA TRP A 32 13.46 -13.11 -2.40
C TRP A 32 12.04 -13.29 -2.93
N PHE A 33 11.62 -14.49 -3.34
CA PHE A 33 10.26 -14.73 -3.85
C PHE A 33 9.59 -15.90 -3.15
N ALA A 34 8.26 -15.93 -3.17
CA ALA A 34 7.51 -16.99 -2.50
C ALA A 34 7.87 -18.41 -3.00
N PRO A 35 7.75 -19.43 -2.14
CA PRO A 35 7.88 -20.83 -2.54
C PRO A 35 6.69 -21.30 -3.39
N ASN A 36 5.49 -20.77 -3.12
CA ASN A 36 4.31 -21.00 -3.94
C ASN A 36 4.51 -20.40 -5.34
N LEU A 37 4.36 -21.22 -6.38
CA LEU A 37 4.66 -20.83 -7.76
C LEU A 37 3.70 -19.76 -8.31
N SER A 38 2.41 -19.82 -7.96
CA SER A 38 1.42 -18.80 -8.35
C SER A 38 1.76 -17.46 -7.67
N LYS A 39 2.06 -17.51 -6.37
CA LYS A 39 2.48 -16.33 -5.61
C LYS A 39 3.75 -15.71 -6.16
N ARG A 40 4.78 -16.51 -6.39
CA ARG A 40 6.04 -16.08 -7.01
C ARG A 40 5.80 -15.38 -8.34
N TRP A 41 4.96 -15.97 -9.19
CA TRP A 41 4.65 -15.39 -10.50
C TRP A 41 3.95 -14.03 -10.35
N GLY A 42 2.95 -13.93 -9.48
CA GLY A 42 2.25 -12.66 -9.24
C GLY A 42 3.14 -11.58 -8.61
N GLU A 43 3.97 -11.93 -7.64
CA GLU A 43 4.97 -11.01 -7.06
C GLU A 43 5.93 -10.48 -8.12
N LEU A 44 6.47 -11.35 -8.98
CA LEU A 44 7.33 -10.95 -10.08
C LEU A 44 6.60 -10.05 -11.07
N PHE A 45 5.36 -10.40 -11.43
CA PHE A 45 4.52 -9.59 -12.32
C PHE A 45 4.34 -8.17 -11.76
N PHE A 46 3.91 -8.01 -10.51
CA PHE A 46 3.66 -6.70 -9.91
C PHE A 46 4.95 -5.86 -9.80
N LEU A 47 6.11 -6.49 -9.51
CA LEU A 47 7.40 -5.80 -9.53
C LEU A 47 7.79 -5.32 -10.92
N LEU A 48 7.66 -6.18 -11.94
CA LEU A 48 7.98 -5.81 -13.32
C LEU A 48 7.01 -4.79 -13.91
N TYR A 49 5.77 -4.79 -13.42
CA TYR A 49 4.77 -3.81 -13.80
C TYR A 49 5.01 -2.43 -13.14
N THR A 50 5.66 -2.40 -11.98
CA THR A 50 5.87 -1.17 -11.21
C THR A 50 6.59 -0.05 -11.99
N PRO A 51 7.68 -0.31 -12.73
CA PRO A 51 8.33 0.71 -13.56
C PRO A 51 7.40 1.41 -14.55
N PHE A 52 6.36 0.75 -15.07
CA PHE A 52 5.44 1.34 -16.04
C PHE A 52 4.68 2.53 -15.44
N TRP A 53 3.91 2.31 -14.37
CA TRP A 53 3.08 3.35 -13.78
C TRP A 53 3.91 4.42 -13.05
N LEU A 54 5.07 4.04 -12.49
CA LEU A 54 6.02 4.99 -11.89
C LEU A 54 6.61 5.91 -12.96
N SER A 55 7.03 5.36 -14.11
CA SER A 55 7.57 6.17 -15.21
C SER A 55 6.50 7.11 -15.76
N LEU A 56 5.26 6.63 -15.92
CA LEU A 56 4.14 7.46 -16.33
C LEU A 56 3.90 8.62 -15.33
N SER A 57 3.77 8.31 -14.04
CA SER A 57 3.41 9.31 -13.04
C SER A 57 4.58 10.23 -12.68
N LEU A 58 5.69 9.66 -12.20
CA LEU A 58 6.84 10.40 -11.67
C LEU A 58 7.92 10.70 -12.71
N GLY A 59 7.95 9.98 -13.84
CA GLY A 59 8.90 10.21 -14.93
C GLY A 59 8.37 11.14 -16.03
N ILE A 60 7.04 11.20 -16.22
CA ILE A 60 6.42 11.98 -17.29
C ILE A 60 5.46 13.03 -16.71
N VAL A 61 4.38 12.64 -16.05
CA VAL A 61 3.32 13.59 -15.63
C VAL A 61 3.86 14.66 -14.67
N VAL A 62 4.60 14.27 -13.63
CA VAL A 62 5.14 15.23 -12.65
C VAL A 62 6.26 16.11 -13.23
N PRO A 63 7.32 15.58 -13.87
CA PRO A 63 8.44 16.41 -14.33
C PRO A 63 8.05 17.41 -15.44
N TYR A 64 7.13 17.02 -16.32
CA TYR A 64 6.63 17.90 -17.39
C TYR A 64 5.41 18.73 -16.96
N LYS A 65 4.99 18.63 -15.68
CA LYS A 65 3.85 19.36 -15.11
C LYS A 65 2.55 19.20 -15.93
N LEU A 66 2.37 18.04 -16.57
CA LEU A 66 1.18 17.81 -17.42
C LEU A 66 -0.12 17.92 -16.62
N TYR A 67 -0.03 17.62 -15.33
CA TYR A 67 -1.12 17.72 -14.37
C TYR A 67 -1.73 19.14 -14.27
N GLU A 68 -1.02 20.22 -14.65
CA GLU A 68 -1.57 21.59 -14.59
C GLU A 68 -2.70 21.81 -15.61
N ASN A 69 -2.71 21.04 -16.70
CA ASN A 69 -3.71 21.14 -17.78
C ASN A 69 -4.75 20.02 -17.74
N PHE A 70 -4.69 19.13 -16.74
CA PHE A 70 -5.62 18.01 -16.64
C PHE A 70 -6.98 18.48 -16.16
N THR A 71 -8.04 18.03 -16.84
CA THR A 71 -9.41 18.08 -16.34
C THR A 71 -9.69 16.80 -15.53
N GLU A 72 -10.90 16.69 -15.00
CA GLU A 72 -11.37 15.51 -14.26
C GLU A 72 -11.13 14.21 -15.04
N LEU A 73 -11.30 14.24 -16.37
CA LEU A 73 -11.15 13.08 -17.22
C LEU A 73 -9.69 12.63 -17.34
N GLU A 74 -8.74 13.53 -17.59
CA GLU A 74 -7.32 13.16 -17.71
C GLU A 74 -6.78 12.61 -16.39
N TYR A 75 -7.22 13.16 -15.25
CA TYR A 75 -6.88 12.58 -13.95
C TYR A 75 -7.45 11.17 -13.79
N LEU A 76 -8.71 10.92 -14.17
CA LEU A 76 -9.27 9.57 -14.10
C LEU A 76 -8.52 8.61 -15.02
N LEU A 77 -8.23 9.03 -16.26
CA LEU A 77 -7.50 8.23 -17.24
C LEU A 77 -6.09 7.89 -16.76
N LEU A 78 -5.39 8.81 -16.10
CA LEU A 78 -4.10 8.54 -15.47
C LEU A 78 -4.20 7.38 -14.47
N GLY A 79 -5.22 7.40 -13.61
CA GLY A 79 -5.50 6.32 -12.67
C GLY A 79 -5.83 5.01 -13.37
N LEU A 80 -6.69 5.05 -14.40
CA LEU A 80 -7.13 3.85 -15.14
C LEU A 80 -5.99 3.20 -15.92
N ILE A 81 -5.19 3.98 -16.66
CA ILE A 81 -4.02 3.50 -17.40
C ILE A 81 -3.01 2.86 -16.44
N SER A 82 -2.90 3.38 -15.22
CA SER A 82 -2.02 2.82 -14.19
C SER A 82 -2.58 1.56 -13.55
N ALA A 83 -3.88 1.47 -13.28
CA ALA A 83 -4.46 0.37 -12.50
C ALA A 83 -4.97 -0.80 -13.36
N VAL A 84 -5.68 -0.52 -14.45
CA VAL A 84 -6.36 -1.53 -15.27
C VAL A 84 -5.41 -2.57 -15.86
N PRO A 85 -4.20 -2.22 -16.36
CA PRO A 85 -3.29 -3.23 -16.88
C PRO A 85 -2.75 -4.19 -15.81
N ALA A 86 -2.75 -3.81 -14.52
CA ALA A 86 -2.43 -4.73 -13.43
C ALA A 86 -3.40 -5.92 -13.34
N PHE A 87 -4.60 -5.80 -13.92
CA PHE A 87 -5.60 -6.85 -14.04
C PHE A 87 -5.61 -7.48 -15.43
N LEU A 88 -5.60 -6.66 -16.50
CA LEU A 88 -5.70 -7.16 -17.88
C LEU A 88 -4.50 -8.00 -18.28
N ILE A 89 -3.27 -7.59 -17.93
CA ILE A 89 -2.07 -8.32 -18.31
C ILE A 89 -2.07 -9.75 -17.71
N PRO A 90 -2.29 -9.98 -16.41
CA PRO A 90 -2.29 -11.34 -15.86
C PRO A 90 -3.51 -12.17 -16.27
N MET A 91 -4.60 -11.53 -16.73
CA MET A 91 -5.71 -12.24 -17.38
C MET A 91 -5.33 -12.77 -18.77
N LEU A 92 -4.67 -11.95 -19.59
CA LEU A 92 -4.32 -12.29 -20.98
C LEU A 92 -3.06 -13.15 -21.07
N PHE A 93 -2.05 -12.88 -20.25
CA PHE A 93 -0.75 -13.55 -20.26
C PHE A 93 -0.59 -14.45 -19.03
N VAL A 94 -1.29 -15.59 -19.05
CA VAL A 94 -1.31 -16.53 -17.92
C VAL A 94 0.07 -17.14 -17.69
N GLY A 95 0.61 -16.95 -16.49
CA GLY A 95 1.87 -17.55 -16.06
C GLY A 95 1.87 -19.06 -16.16
N LYS A 96 3.03 -19.68 -16.43
CA LYS A 96 3.16 -21.15 -16.49
C LYS A 96 2.66 -21.83 -15.21
N ALA A 97 2.87 -21.19 -14.06
CA ALA A 97 2.41 -21.67 -12.75
C ALA A 97 0.89 -21.66 -12.58
N ASP A 98 0.17 -20.83 -13.34
CA ASP A 98 -1.28 -20.63 -13.24
C ASP A 98 -2.05 -21.33 -14.39
N LYS A 99 -1.34 -22.07 -15.26
CA LYS A 99 -1.97 -22.84 -16.34
C LYS A 99 -2.87 -23.92 -15.75
N GLY A 100 -4.13 -23.93 -16.18
CA GLY A 100 -5.14 -24.87 -15.67
C GLY A 100 -5.68 -24.53 -14.27
N ILE A 101 -5.25 -23.41 -13.66
CA ILE A 101 -5.75 -22.94 -12.38
C ILE A 101 -6.90 -21.93 -12.62
N SER A 102 -8.02 -22.14 -11.94
CA SER A 102 -9.17 -21.22 -11.92
C SER A 102 -8.76 -19.85 -11.36
N TRP A 103 -9.37 -18.77 -11.86
CA TRP A 103 -8.97 -17.40 -11.49
C TRP A 103 -9.00 -17.15 -9.98
N GLN A 104 -10.04 -17.62 -9.29
CA GLN A 104 -10.18 -17.49 -7.82
C GLN A 104 -9.00 -18.09 -7.02
N ASP A 105 -8.30 -19.07 -7.61
CA ASP A 105 -7.18 -19.76 -6.97
C ASP A 105 -5.82 -19.14 -7.32
N ARG A 106 -5.77 -18.22 -8.28
CA ARG A 106 -4.54 -17.53 -8.68
C ARG A 106 -4.19 -16.44 -7.69
N TYR A 107 -2.91 -16.37 -7.32
CA TYR A 107 -2.46 -15.41 -6.32
C TYR A 107 -2.73 -13.96 -6.72
N TRP A 108 -2.53 -13.60 -7.99
CA TRP A 108 -2.73 -12.20 -8.42
C TRP A 108 -4.17 -11.71 -8.19
N VAL A 109 -5.18 -12.59 -8.31
CA VAL A 109 -6.57 -12.27 -8.01
C VAL A 109 -6.76 -12.03 -6.51
N LYS A 110 -6.22 -12.93 -5.67
CA LYS A 110 -6.29 -12.82 -4.21
C LYS A 110 -5.58 -11.57 -3.70
N ALA A 111 -4.37 -11.32 -4.18
CA ALA A 111 -3.59 -10.13 -3.87
C ALA A 111 -4.35 -8.86 -4.26
N SER A 112 -4.92 -8.82 -5.47
CA SER A 112 -5.68 -7.66 -5.94
C SER A 112 -6.96 -7.46 -5.12
N LEU A 113 -7.69 -8.52 -4.80
CA LEU A 113 -8.89 -8.46 -3.94
C LEU A 113 -8.56 -7.89 -2.55
N TRP A 114 -7.49 -8.40 -1.93
CA TRP A 114 -7.05 -7.92 -0.62
C TRP A 114 -6.74 -6.42 -0.66
N ILE A 115 -5.99 -5.98 -1.68
CA ILE A 115 -5.61 -4.57 -1.83
C ILE A 115 -6.82 -3.70 -2.18
N ILE A 116 -7.75 -4.15 -3.02
CA ILE A 116 -9.00 -3.43 -3.32
C ILE A 116 -9.78 -3.14 -2.04
N ILE A 117 -9.97 -4.15 -1.19
CA ILE A 117 -10.72 -4.00 0.06
C ILE A 117 -9.98 -3.05 0.99
N PHE A 118 -8.70 -3.30 1.24
CA PHE A 118 -7.90 -2.50 2.17
C PHE A 118 -7.75 -1.04 1.70
N SER A 119 -7.46 -0.82 0.41
CA SER A 119 -7.32 0.52 -0.15
C SER A 119 -8.65 1.26 -0.24
N TYR A 120 -9.77 0.56 -0.50
CA TYR A 120 -11.09 1.17 -0.45
C TYR A 120 -11.40 1.66 0.96
N VAL A 121 -11.14 0.83 1.99
CA VAL A 121 -11.38 1.28 3.37
C VAL A 121 -10.50 2.49 3.70
N GLY A 122 -9.24 2.48 3.30
CA GLY A 122 -8.34 3.59 3.55
C GLY A 122 -8.68 4.88 2.81
N ASN A 123 -9.07 4.81 1.55
CA ASN A 123 -9.46 5.99 0.79
C ASN A 123 -10.86 6.49 1.18
N TYR A 124 -11.80 5.60 1.52
CA TYR A 124 -13.18 6.01 1.80
C TYR A 124 -13.42 6.34 3.27
N PHE A 125 -13.05 5.46 4.21
CA PHE A 125 -13.36 5.64 5.63
C PHE A 125 -12.26 6.40 6.37
N TRP A 126 -10.99 6.08 6.12
CA TRP A 126 -9.89 6.69 6.86
C TRP A 126 -9.51 8.09 6.40
N THR A 127 -10.05 8.54 5.26
CA THR A 127 -9.84 9.90 4.75
C THR A 127 -10.23 10.99 5.76
N HIS A 128 -11.22 10.72 6.63
CA HIS A 128 -11.55 11.62 7.72
C HIS A 128 -10.33 11.90 8.61
N TYR A 129 -9.53 10.89 8.96
CA TYR A 129 -8.31 11.10 9.73
C TYR A 129 -7.30 11.97 8.95
N PHE A 130 -7.16 11.77 7.64
CA PHE A 130 -6.26 12.59 6.82
C PHE A 130 -6.69 14.05 6.80
N PHE A 131 -7.98 14.32 6.66
CA PHE A 131 -8.49 15.68 6.58
C PHE A 131 -8.54 16.37 7.94
N THR A 132 -8.92 15.67 9.01
CA THR A 132 -9.11 16.28 10.34
C THR A 132 -7.91 16.16 11.26
N VAL A 133 -7.17 15.04 11.21
CA VAL A 133 -6.00 14.82 12.07
C VAL A 133 -4.75 15.40 11.41
N LEU A 134 -4.57 15.19 10.10
CA LEU A 134 -3.37 15.64 9.38
C LEU A 134 -3.55 16.98 8.65
N GLY A 135 -4.78 17.47 8.49
CA GLY A 135 -5.05 18.72 7.77
C GLY A 135 -4.70 18.64 6.27
N ALA A 136 -4.83 17.47 5.66
CA ALA A 136 -4.62 17.28 4.24
C ALA A 136 -5.87 17.66 3.43
N SER A 137 -5.73 18.06 2.17
CA SER A 137 -6.86 18.21 1.25
C SER A 137 -6.45 18.11 -0.23
N TYR A 138 -7.38 17.65 -1.07
CA TYR A 138 -7.18 17.55 -2.53
C TYR A 138 -7.91 18.68 -3.26
N THR A 139 -7.17 19.49 -4.01
CA THR A 139 -7.68 20.68 -4.70
C THR A 139 -7.74 20.56 -6.22
N PHE A 140 -7.21 19.49 -6.82
CA PHE A 140 -7.24 19.30 -8.28
C PHE A 140 -8.62 18.87 -8.82
N PRO A 141 -8.93 19.19 -10.09
CA PRO A 141 -10.14 18.75 -10.78
C PRO A 141 -10.29 17.24 -10.72
N SER A 142 -11.39 16.75 -10.13
CA SER A 142 -11.65 15.33 -10.08
C SER A 142 -13.11 15.01 -9.76
N TRP A 143 -13.59 13.89 -10.27
CA TRP A 143 -14.71 13.21 -9.64
C TRP A 143 -14.27 12.70 -8.28
N LYS A 144 -15.04 12.98 -7.23
CA LYS A 144 -14.69 12.64 -5.84
C LYS A 144 -15.73 11.73 -5.21
N MET A 145 -15.28 10.88 -4.30
CA MET A 145 -16.11 10.10 -3.39
C MET A 145 -15.62 10.36 -1.97
N ASN A 146 -16.51 10.84 -1.09
CA ASN A 146 -16.14 11.33 0.25
C ASN A 146 -14.97 12.34 0.24
N ASN A 147 -15.02 13.30 -0.69
CA ASN A 147 -13.96 14.30 -0.95
C ASN A 147 -12.60 13.73 -1.41
N VAL A 148 -12.51 12.44 -1.69
CA VAL A 148 -11.31 11.79 -2.23
C VAL A 148 -11.45 11.59 -3.75
N PRO A 149 -10.50 12.07 -4.57
CA PRO A 149 -10.50 11.87 -6.02
C PRO A 149 -10.50 10.39 -6.43
N HIS A 150 -11.32 9.98 -7.40
CA HIS A 150 -11.33 8.58 -7.88
C HIS A 150 -9.95 8.11 -8.38
N THR A 151 -9.14 9.02 -8.93
CA THR A 151 -7.76 8.74 -9.34
C THR A 151 -6.90 8.22 -8.21
N THR A 152 -7.08 8.70 -6.97
CA THR A 152 -6.27 8.23 -5.84
C THR A 152 -6.63 6.78 -5.50
N PHE A 153 -7.92 6.39 -5.51
CA PHE A 153 -8.31 4.99 -5.32
C PHE A 153 -7.61 4.05 -6.31
N LEU A 154 -7.51 4.46 -7.59
CA LEU A 154 -6.86 3.69 -8.65
C LEU A 154 -5.33 3.64 -8.48
N LEU A 155 -4.70 4.78 -8.20
CA LEU A 155 -3.25 4.84 -7.99
C LEU A 155 -2.83 4.12 -6.70
N THR A 156 -3.60 4.24 -5.62
CA THR A 156 -3.36 3.50 -4.36
C THR A 156 -3.32 2.01 -4.62
N HIS A 157 -4.17 1.48 -5.51
CA HIS A 157 -4.17 0.04 -5.81
C HIS A 157 -2.79 -0.45 -6.28
N VAL A 158 -2.19 0.22 -7.27
CA VAL A 158 -0.89 -0.20 -7.82
C VAL A 158 0.29 0.16 -6.93
N CYS A 159 0.22 1.29 -6.22
CA CYS A 159 1.19 1.63 -5.18
C CYS A 159 1.20 0.55 -4.09
N PHE A 160 0.04 0.16 -3.58
CA PHE A 160 -0.05 -0.81 -2.50
C PHE A 160 0.37 -2.20 -2.96
N LEU A 161 0.02 -2.65 -4.17
CA LEU A 161 0.57 -3.89 -4.73
C LEU A 161 2.11 -3.88 -4.69
N PHE A 162 2.73 -2.78 -5.13
CA PHE A 162 4.19 -2.63 -5.08
C PHE A 162 4.73 -2.67 -3.64
N TYR A 163 4.18 -1.85 -2.73
CA TYR A 163 4.67 -1.74 -1.35
C TYR A 163 4.60 -3.08 -0.60
N HIS A 164 3.48 -3.79 -0.77
CA HIS A 164 3.27 -5.05 -0.07
C HIS A 164 4.10 -6.19 -0.68
N VAL A 165 4.31 -6.20 -2.01
CA VAL A 165 5.25 -7.16 -2.62
C VAL A 165 6.69 -6.88 -2.16
N ALA A 166 7.14 -5.62 -2.17
CA ALA A 166 8.46 -5.25 -1.66
C ALA A 166 8.65 -5.63 -0.18
N SER A 167 7.62 -5.40 0.64
CA SER A 167 7.56 -5.85 2.03
C SER A 167 7.70 -7.37 2.15
N ASN A 168 6.92 -8.16 1.39
CA ASN A 168 7.02 -9.62 1.41
C ASN A 168 8.43 -10.12 1.12
N MET A 169 9.10 -9.54 0.12
CA MET A 169 10.47 -9.89 -0.24
C MET A 169 11.44 -9.67 0.92
N THR A 170 11.39 -8.49 1.55
CA THR A 170 12.30 -8.13 2.64
C THR A 170 12.01 -8.90 3.92
N LEU A 171 10.74 -9.14 4.26
CA LEU A 171 10.36 -9.95 5.42
C LEU A 171 10.79 -11.40 5.27
N ARG A 172 10.64 -12.01 4.09
CA ARG A 172 11.16 -13.35 3.82
C ARG A 172 12.68 -13.40 3.97
N ARG A 173 13.39 -12.40 3.45
CA ARG A 173 14.86 -12.30 3.57
C ARG A 173 15.30 -12.18 5.03
N LEU A 174 14.63 -11.33 5.80
CA LEU A 174 14.90 -11.13 7.22
C LEU A 174 14.66 -12.41 8.03
N ARG A 175 13.51 -13.08 7.81
CA ARG A 175 13.19 -14.36 8.45
C ARG A 175 14.23 -15.43 8.19
N HIS A 176 14.73 -15.51 6.96
CA HIS A 176 15.81 -16.43 6.63
C HIS A 176 17.11 -16.09 7.35
N PHE A 177 17.49 -14.80 7.37
CA PHE A 177 18.69 -14.34 8.08
C PHE A 177 18.63 -14.61 9.59
N LEU A 178 17.43 -14.60 10.18
CA LEU A 178 17.20 -14.80 11.60
C LEU A 178 16.78 -16.23 11.97
N ALA A 179 16.85 -17.19 11.04
CA ALA A 179 16.33 -18.55 11.24
C ALA A 179 16.94 -19.25 12.47
N ASP A 180 18.24 -19.05 12.69
CA ASP A 180 19.00 -19.69 13.79
C ASP A 180 19.06 -18.82 15.06
N THR A 181 18.38 -17.67 15.08
CA THR A 181 18.36 -16.77 16.24
C THR A 181 17.21 -17.09 17.20
N PRO A 182 17.36 -16.79 18.51
CA PRO A 182 16.31 -16.92 19.51
C PRO A 182 15.01 -16.22 19.10
N GLU A 183 13.87 -16.86 19.41
CA GLU A 183 12.54 -16.39 19.01
C GLU A 183 12.27 -14.92 19.39
N LYS A 184 12.64 -14.50 20.61
CA LYS A 184 12.46 -13.10 21.06
C LYS A 184 13.19 -12.09 20.17
N ILE A 185 14.40 -12.44 19.72
CA ILE A 185 15.21 -11.59 18.84
C ILE A 185 14.56 -11.52 17.46
N ARG A 186 14.03 -12.64 16.96
CA ARG A 186 13.29 -12.70 15.70
C ARG A 186 12.06 -11.80 15.71
N TRP A 187 11.23 -11.91 16.75
CA TRP A 187 10.05 -11.05 16.91
C TRP A 187 10.42 -9.56 16.99
N ALA A 188 11.43 -9.22 17.80
CA ALA A 188 11.88 -7.83 17.94
C ALA A 188 12.42 -7.28 16.61
N ALA A 189 13.22 -8.06 15.88
CA ALA A 189 13.79 -7.65 14.60
C ALA A 189 12.73 -7.55 13.49
N GLU A 190 11.77 -8.49 13.42
CA GLU A 190 10.65 -8.40 12.48
C GLU A 190 9.80 -7.15 12.77
N ALA A 191 9.45 -6.90 14.04
CA ALA A 191 8.69 -5.71 14.42
C ALA A 191 9.44 -4.41 14.08
N ALA A 192 10.74 -4.34 14.40
CA ALA A 192 11.58 -3.19 14.07
C ALA A 192 11.69 -2.97 12.56
N TRP A 193 11.83 -4.03 11.79
CA TRP A 193 11.89 -3.95 10.32
C TRP A 193 10.58 -3.48 9.70
N ILE A 194 9.44 -4.02 10.16
CA ILE A 194 8.12 -3.60 9.72
C ILE A 194 7.93 -2.11 10.01
N LEU A 195 8.25 -1.66 11.23
CA LEU A 195 8.15 -0.26 11.62
C LEU A 195 9.03 0.63 10.74
N ALA A 196 10.30 0.26 10.55
CA ALA A 196 11.25 1.02 9.74
C ALA A 196 10.81 1.11 8.27
N LEU A 197 10.40 -0.02 7.67
CA LEU A 197 9.96 -0.07 6.28
C LEU A 197 8.64 0.69 6.08
N ALA A 198 7.68 0.53 6.99
CA ALA A 198 6.40 1.23 6.96
C ALA A 198 6.60 2.76 6.99
N TYR A 199 7.42 3.23 7.94
CA TYR A 199 7.76 4.65 8.04
C TYR A 199 8.49 5.14 6.80
N PHE A 200 9.47 4.38 6.30
CA PHE A 200 10.22 4.73 5.10
C PHE A 200 9.32 4.89 3.88
N ILE A 201 8.40 3.95 3.63
CA ILE A 201 7.44 4.04 2.52
C ILE A 201 6.50 5.23 2.68
N ALA A 202 5.91 5.42 3.87
CA ALA A 202 5.01 6.54 4.14
C ALA A 202 5.70 7.90 3.96
N TYR A 203 6.95 8.01 4.42
CA TYR A 203 7.78 9.20 4.24
C TYR A 203 8.12 9.45 2.77
N LEU A 204 8.53 8.42 2.02
CA LEU A 204 8.80 8.55 0.59
C LEU A 204 7.56 8.98 -0.21
N GLU A 205 6.38 8.47 0.12
CA GLU A 205 5.14 8.90 -0.51
C GLU A 205 4.82 10.36 -0.20
N THR A 206 4.98 10.76 1.07
CA THR A 206 4.81 12.17 1.49
C THR A 206 5.79 13.08 0.74
N LEU A 207 7.05 12.66 0.57
CA LEU A 207 8.04 13.37 -0.23
C LEU A 207 7.72 13.38 -1.73
N ALA A 208 7.21 12.29 -2.28
CA ALA A 208 6.87 12.22 -3.70
C ALA A 208 5.74 13.20 -4.05
N ILE A 209 4.76 13.32 -3.14
CA ILE A 209 3.60 14.21 -3.33
C ILE A 209 3.92 15.66 -2.90
N SER A 210 4.99 15.90 -2.14
CA SER A 210 5.37 17.26 -1.69
C SER A 210 5.50 18.30 -2.82
N ASN A 211 5.87 17.85 -4.01
CA ASN A 211 6.03 18.69 -5.20
C ASN A 211 4.74 18.85 -6.01
N PHE A 212 3.67 18.13 -5.67
CA PHE A 212 2.37 18.24 -6.32
C PHE A 212 1.54 19.32 -5.62
N PRO A 213 1.27 20.47 -6.27
CA PRO A 213 0.71 21.64 -5.60
C PRO A 213 -0.75 21.46 -5.19
N TYR A 214 -1.45 20.45 -5.72
CA TYR A 214 -2.88 20.22 -5.49
C TYR A 214 -3.18 19.18 -4.41
N TYR A 215 -2.17 18.79 -3.63
CA TYR A 215 -2.35 18.10 -2.36
C TYR A 215 -1.79 18.99 -1.25
N GLU A 216 -2.69 19.64 -0.55
CA GLU A 216 -2.35 20.69 0.40
C GLU A 216 -2.30 20.12 1.82
N PHE A 217 -1.35 20.62 2.61
CA PHE A 217 -1.25 20.36 4.03
C PHE A 217 -1.23 21.69 4.77
N VAL A 218 -2.02 21.80 5.83
CA VAL A 218 -2.02 22.97 6.70
C VAL A 218 -0.64 23.17 7.35
N ASP A 219 -0.01 22.09 7.81
CA ASP A 219 1.37 22.10 8.32
C ASP A 219 2.20 20.99 7.67
N ARG A 220 3.01 21.38 6.69
CA ARG A 220 3.90 20.46 5.95
C ARG A 220 5.00 19.88 6.83
N GLU A 221 5.53 20.66 7.78
CA GLU A 221 6.64 20.19 8.63
C GLU A 221 6.14 19.10 9.58
N SER A 222 5.00 19.34 10.23
CA SER A 222 4.35 18.34 11.08
C SER A 222 3.89 17.11 10.28
N MET A 223 3.46 17.30 9.04
CA MET A 223 3.14 16.17 8.15
C MET A 223 4.37 15.28 7.90
N TYR A 224 5.56 15.84 7.62
CA TYR A 224 6.77 15.03 7.40
C TYR A 224 7.27 14.32 8.66
N LYS A 225 7.13 14.94 9.83
CA LYS A 225 7.64 14.39 11.10
C LYS A 225 6.69 13.38 11.72
N VAL A 226 5.42 13.77 11.87
CA VAL A 226 4.41 13.05 12.63
C VAL A 226 3.36 12.43 11.71
N GLY A 227 2.95 13.16 10.66
CA GLY A 227 1.97 12.66 9.69
C GLY A 227 2.42 11.42 8.93
N SER A 228 3.70 11.33 8.55
CA SER A 228 4.27 10.12 7.94
C SER A 228 4.23 8.92 8.90
N LEU A 229 4.42 9.12 10.21
CA LEU A 229 4.28 8.04 11.20
C LEU A 229 2.82 7.62 11.37
N PHE A 230 1.88 8.58 11.39
CA PHE A 230 0.45 8.30 11.41
C PHE A 230 0.03 7.46 10.19
N TYR A 231 0.50 7.85 9.00
CA TYR A 231 0.24 7.08 7.78
C TYR A 231 0.94 5.71 7.80
N ALA A 232 2.13 5.59 8.37
CA ALA A 232 2.85 4.33 8.50
C ALA A 232 2.05 3.24 9.25
N ILE A 233 1.08 3.60 10.11
CA ILE A 233 0.18 2.67 10.80
C ILE A 233 -0.51 1.71 9.82
N TYR A 234 -0.85 2.20 8.61
CA TYR A 234 -1.45 1.40 7.56
C TYR A 234 -0.56 0.19 7.26
N PHE A 235 0.72 0.47 7.03
CA PHE A 235 1.73 -0.49 6.62
C PHE A 235 2.25 -1.35 7.76
N ILE A 236 2.31 -0.81 8.98
CA ILE A 236 2.67 -1.57 10.19
C ILE A 236 1.77 -2.81 10.33
N VAL A 237 0.47 -2.64 10.07
CA VAL A 237 -0.50 -3.73 10.11
C VAL A 237 -0.54 -4.49 8.79
N SER A 238 -0.64 -3.80 7.66
CA SER A 238 -0.94 -4.44 6.39
C SER A 238 0.18 -5.32 5.85
N PHE A 239 1.45 -4.97 6.10
CA PHE A 239 2.61 -5.73 5.64
C PHE A 239 2.64 -7.18 6.15
N PRO A 240 2.65 -7.44 7.47
CA PRO A 240 2.62 -8.82 7.96
C PRO A 240 1.30 -9.52 7.63
N MET A 241 0.19 -8.78 7.49
CA MET A 241 -1.11 -9.36 7.17
C MET A 241 -1.15 -9.89 5.73
N PHE A 242 -0.77 -9.06 4.76
CA PHE A 242 -0.73 -9.38 3.33
C PHE A 242 0.25 -10.50 3.00
N LEU A 243 1.40 -10.56 3.70
CA LEU A 243 2.38 -11.62 3.52
C LEU A 243 1.78 -13.01 3.67
N ARG A 244 0.72 -13.21 4.48
CA ARG A 244 0.15 -14.53 4.77
C ARG A 244 -0.58 -15.17 3.58
N ILE A 245 -1.05 -14.40 2.60
CA ILE A 245 -1.80 -14.92 1.44
C ILE A 245 -0.95 -15.97 0.72
N ASP A 246 -1.42 -17.23 0.69
CA ASP A 246 -0.77 -18.35 0.01
C ASP A 246 0.73 -18.56 0.31
N GLU A 247 1.20 -18.11 1.47
CA GLU A 247 2.62 -18.14 1.84
C GLU A 247 3.09 -19.50 2.32
N LYS A 248 2.28 -20.16 3.16
CA LYS A 248 2.61 -21.47 3.73
C LYS A 248 2.27 -22.58 2.73
N PRO A 249 3.21 -23.49 2.43
CA PRO A 249 2.91 -24.65 1.58
C PRO A 249 1.74 -25.45 2.14
N GLY A 250 0.77 -25.78 1.28
CA GLY A 250 -0.44 -26.53 1.67
C GLY A 250 -1.58 -25.69 2.26
N ASP A 251 -1.35 -24.44 2.67
CA ASP A 251 -2.39 -23.53 3.18
C ASP A 251 -2.84 -22.55 2.09
N LYS A 252 -3.65 -23.04 1.15
CA LYS A 252 -4.22 -22.20 0.09
C LYS A 252 -5.43 -21.43 0.63
N TRP A 253 -5.46 -20.13 0.37
CA TRP A 253 -6.56 -19.26 0.77
C TRP A 253 -7.63 -19.23 -0.30
N ASP A 254 -8.90 -19.23 0.08
CA ASP A 254 -10.02 -18.91 -0.80
C ASP A 254 -10.33 -17.40 -0.75
N LEU A 255 -11.16 -16.92 -1.69
CA LEU A 255 -11.51 -15.50 -1.77
C LEU A 255 -12.22 -14.96 -0.50
N PRO A 256 -13.15 -15.70 0.14
CA PRO A 256 -13.75 -15.27 1.39
C PRO A 256 -12.72 -15.04 2.50
N ARG A 257 -11.76 -15.96 2.70
CA ARG A 257 -10.69 -15.77 3.69
C ARG A 257 -9.85 -14.55 3.39
N VAL A 258 -9.49 -14.32 2.13
CA VAL A 258 -8.76 -13.12 1.69
C VAL A 258 -9.52 -11.84 2.03
N ALA A 259 -10.83 -11.82 1.75
CA ALA A 259 -11.67 -10.65 2.02
C ALA A 259 -11.83 -10.36 3.51
N VAL A 260 -12.13 -11.39 4.32
CA VAL A 260 -12.25 -11.28 5.78
C VAL A 260 -10.92 -10.83 6.39
N ASP A 261 -9.80 -11.36 5.91
CA ASP A 261 -8.48 -10.98 6.40
C ASP A 261 -8.14 -9.51 6.09
N ALA A 262 -8.45 -9.04 4.88
CA ALA A 262 -8.28 -7.63 4.50
C ALA A 262 -9.15 -6.69 5.37
N LEU A 263 -10.42 -7.06 5.61
CA LEU A 263 -11.32 -6.32 6.51
C LEU A 263 -10.81 -6.33 7.95
N GLY A 264 -10.29 -7.45 8.43
CA GLY A 264 -9.69 -7.56 9.77
C GLY A 264 -8.45 -6.67 9.93
N ALA A 265 -7.56 -6.67 8.93
CA ALA A 265 -6.41 -5.76 8.88
C ALA A 265 -6.86 -4.30 8.88
N ALA A 266 -7.88 -3.98 8.08
CA ALA A 266 -8.44 -2.64 8.03
C ALA A 266 -9.07 -2.22 9.39
N MET A 267 -9.82 -3.09 10.05
CA MET A 267 -10.38 -2.78 11.36
C MET A 267 -9.29 -2.54 12.40
N LEU A 268 -8.21 -3.34 12.39
CA LEU A 268 -7.08 -3.12 13.30
C LEU A 268 -6.39 -1.77 13.06
N VAL A 269 -6.15 -1.39 11.80
CA VAL A 269 -5.66 -0.04 11.47
C VAL A 269 -6.61 1.02 12.01
N THR A 270 -7.92 0.86 11.76
CA THR A 270 -8.95 1.80 12.23
C THR A 270 -8.86 2.02 13.74
N ILE A 271 -8.72 0.94 14.53
CA ILE A 271 -8.59 1.02 15.99
C ILE A 271 -7.35 1.82 16.37
N ILE A 272 -6.18 1.55 15.75
CA ILE A 272 -4.94 2.25 16.08
C ILE A 272 -5.00 3.73 15.69
N LEU A 273 -5.55 4.06 14.52
CA LEU A 273 -5.77 5.45 14.09
C LEU A 273 -6.71 6.18 15.06
N ASP A 274 -7.75 5.49 15.55
CA ASP A 274 -8.69 6.08 16.49
C ASP A 274 -8.07 6.32 17.87
N LEU A 275 -7.29 5.36 18.38
CA LEU A 275 -6.51 5.54 19.60
C LEU A 275 -5.56 6.74 19.47
N TRP A 276 -4.88 6.88 18.34
CA TRP A 276 -4.05 8.07 18.08
C TRP A 276 -4.89 9.36 18.13
N ARG A 277 -6.02 9.38 17.43
CA ARG A 277 -6.93 10.54 17.42
C ARG A 277 -7.38 10.93 18.83
N ILE A 278 -7.73 9.95 19.67
CA ILE A 278 -8.27 10.19 21.02
C ILE A 278 -7.16 10.62 21.99
N PHE A 279 -6.00 9.95 21.97
CA PHE A 279 -4.96 10.16 22.99
C PHE A 279 -3.91 11.21 22.62
N LEU A 280 -3.58 11.35 21.33
CA LEU A 280 -2.56 12.29 20.84
C LEU A 280 -3.17 13.49 20.13
N GLY A 281 -4.32 13.31 19.48
CA GLY A 281 -5.04 14.39 18.80
C GLY A 281 -4.48 14.75 17.41
N PRO A 282 -5.04 15.81 16.80
CA PRO A 282 -4.64 16.32 15.50
C PRO A 282 -3.28 17.03 15.56
N ILE A 283 -2.50 16.93 14.47
CA ILE A 283 -1.20 17.62 14.34
C ILE A 283 -1.33 19.06 13.82
N VAL A 284 -2.55 19.47 13.49
CA VAL A 284 -2.89 20.81 13.00
C VAL A 284 -3.88 21.48 13.95
N PRO A 285 -3.84 22.82 14.11
CA PRO A 285 -4.80 23.52 14.95
C PRO A 285 -6.21 23.36 14.36
N VAL A 286 -7.09 22.68 15.09
CA VAL A 286 -8.51 22.56 14.74
C VAL A 286 -9.15 23.93 14.99
N SER A 287 -9.79 24.51 13.97
CA SER A 287 -10.55 25.74 14.18
C SER A 287 -11.60 25.55 15.27
N GLU A 288 -11.76 26.53 16.17
CA GLU A 288 -12.68 26.45 17.32
C GLU A 288 -14.13 26.11 16.91
N ALA A 289 -14.54 26.47 15.69
CA ALA A 289 -15.84 26.12 15.11
C ALA A 289 -16.02 24.63 14.75
N LYS A 290 -14.96 23.83 14.75
CA LYS A 290 -14.95 22.38 14.49
C LYS A 290 -14.43 21.56 15.66
N GLN A 291 -14.17 22.19 16.82
CA GLN A 291 -13.94 21.46 18.05
C GLN A 291 -15.24 20.74 18.43
N CYS A 292 -15.31 19.45 18.14
CA CYS A 292 -16.29 18.60 18.80
C CYS A 292 -16.09 18.79 20.31
N SER A 293 -17.19 19.05 21.02
CA SER A 293 -17.22 18.98 22.48
C SER A 293 -16.54 17.67 22.92
N PRO A 294 -15.77 17.63 24.03
CA PRO A 294 -15.00 16.46 24.46
C PRO A 294 -15.89 15.31 24.98
N THR A 295 -17.12 15.18 24.47
CA THR A 295 -17.93 13.98 24.59
C THR A 295 -17.32 12.92 23.69
N GLY A 296 -16.87 11.82 24.29
CA GLY A 296 -16.17 10.71 23.65
C GLY A 296 -16.97 10.00 22.55
N LEU A 297 -17.04 8.67 22.57
CA LEU A 297 -17.73 7.90 21.53
C LEU A 297 -19.14 8.47 21.26
N PRO A 298 -19.61 8.52 20.00
CA PRO A 298 -20.80 9.28 19.57
C PRO A 298 -22.14 8.87 20.24
N TRP A 299 -22.14 7.80 21.04
CA TRP A 299 -23.28 7.31 21.81
C TRP A 299 -23.29 7.73 23.29
N PHE A 300 -22.21 8.35 23.78
CA PHE A 300 -22.17 8.97 25.12
C PHE A 300 -22.48 10.46 25.03
N SER A 301 -23.64 10.80 24.48
CA SER A 301 -24.21 12.13 24.68
C SER A 301 -24.84 12.16 26.07
N THR A 302 -24.10 12.63 27.06
CA THR A 302 -24.70 13.00 28.34
C THR A 302 -25.66 14.16 28.07
N HIS A 303 -26.96 13.92 28.20
CA HIS A 303 -27.96 14.98 28.25
C HIS A 303 -27.70 15.82 29.50
N ALA A 304 -26.82 16.82 29.38
CA ALA A 304 -26.66 17.84 30.40
C ALA A 304 -27.89 18.76 30.31
N ASN A 305 -28.70 18.68 31.35
CA ASN A 305 -29.97 19.38 31.51
C ASN A 305 -29.87 20.88 31.23
N LEU A 306 -30.85 21.38 30.49
CA LEU A 306 -31.25 22.78 30.49
C LEU A 306 -31.79 23.13 31.89
N THR A 307 -31.08 23.99 32.59
CA THR A 307 -31.61 24.87 33.65
C THR A 307 -30.98 26.24 33.50
#